data_AF-A0A239GH54-F1
#
_entry.id   AF-A0A239GH54-F1
#
_cell.length_a   1.000
_cell.length_b   1.000
_cell.length_c   1.000
_cell.angle_alpha   90.00
_cell.angle_beta   90.00
_cell.angle_gamma   90.00
#
_symmetry.space_group_name_H-M   'P 1'
#
loop_
_entity.id
_entity.type
_entity.pdbx_description
1 polymer ?
#
loop_
_entity_poly.entity_id
_entity_poly.type
_entity_poly.pdbx_seq_one_letter_code
_entity_poly.pdbx_strand_id
1 'polypeptide(L)'
;MIRLFRYMTGIYLFSLLLLSPIASVAQAPVSTDSLFRQAQQLAFDGKYAESRAIAKAILQATPAHTDAKLLLGRTYAWQHEYDSARAVLQPLTRQEIPSPEPYLVLANLELWDKEPVRSLRYAEQGLVLEPANQQLNLAKAKALRHLNRNQEVVGVLQAILKREPANQEAKDLLAFILELTRTNRIRLEHQVSSFDERTSVWQLSSLEYRRATPNGSKYLARINYAQRYSEQSMQAELEAYPQLAEKTYAYFTVGLSDKKLFPTFRTGIELHRLLPYELEASLGVRTLLFPSETVMLYTGHIGKYLKKQWVSFRPYLQKQGVNWETTGVLHLRQYLRDEDEFITLVLSKGSTPAMLVAYQEIMRLDASRVALENQFRLGKGFLLGSALAYEHEEYQEGNFRSRYTGSLSVLVKF
;
A
#
# COMPACT_ATOMS: atom_id res chain seq x y z
N MET A 1 12.82 -54.79 63.17
CA MET A 1 12.56 -55.82 64.19
C MET A 1 11.12 -56.30 64.00
N ILE A 2 10.91 -57.49 63.44
CA ILE A 2 10.65 -58.78 64.14
C ILE A 2 9.16 -58.84 64.59
N ARG A 3 8.31 -59.52 63.80
CA ARG A 3 7.70 -60.87 64.00
C ARG A 3 6.41 -60.84 64.86
N LEU A 4 5.24 -61.23 64.35
CA LEU A 4 4.69 -62.60 64.09
C LEU A 4 3.93 -63.18 65.30
N PHE A 5 2.65 -63.53 65.12
CA PHE A 5 1.83 -64.66 65.63
C PHE A 5 0.37 -64.20 65.91
N ARG A 6 -0.72 -64.68 65.28
CA ARG A 6 -1.25 -66.03 64.91
C ARG A 6 -2.15 -66.63 66.01
N TYR A 7 -3.47 -66.78 65.74
CA TYR A 7 -4.40 -67.87 66.16
C TYR A 7 -5.67 -67.73 65.26
N MET A 8 -6.05 -68.67 64.36
CA MET A 8 -6.81 -69.93 64.56
C MET A 8 -8.16 -69.68 65.30
N THR A 9 -9.37 -70.05 64.86
CA THR A 9 -9.89 -71.24 64.14
C THR A 9 -11.42 -71.13 63.94
N GLY A 10 -11.99 -71.82 62.93
CA GLY A 10 -13.36 -72.39 62.96
C GLY A 10 -14.47 -71.59 62.25
N ILE A 11 -14.89 -71.87 61.00
CA ILE A 11 -15.70 -73.00 60.45
C ILE A 11 -17.22 -72.66 60.32
N TYR A 12 -17.62 -72.44 59.04
CA TYR A 12 -18.91 -72.72 58.35
C TYR A 12 -20.20 -72.02 58.87
N LEU A 13 -21.08 -71.38 58.08
CA LEU A 13 -21.92 -71.93 56.99
C LEU A 13 -22.84 -70.80 56.42
N PHE A 14 -23.32 -70.97 55.18
CA PHE A 14 -24.54 -70.40 54.57
C PHE A 14 -24.52 -69.03 53.82
N SER A 15 -24.11 -69.13 52.55
CA SER A 15 -24.82 -68.71 51.32
C SER A 15 -25.80 -67.51 51.34
N LEU A 16 -25.52 -66.51 50.48
CA LEU A 16 -26.40 -66.18 49.35
C LEU A 16 -25.62 -65.41 48.27
N LEU A 17 -25.41 -66.07 47.13
CA LEU A 17 -24.91 -65.46 45.89
C LEU A 17 -26.03 -64.62 45.27
N LEU A 18 -25.88 -63.30 45.29
CA LEU A 18 -26.62 -62.40 44.41
C LEU A 18 -25.79 -62.18 43.14
N LEU A 19 -26.04 -63.00 42.11
CA LEU A 19 -25.67 -62.67 40.74
C LEU A 19 -26.61 -61.56 40.25
N SER A 20 -26.11 -60.32 40.21
CA SER A 20 -26.73 -59.28 39.39
C SER A 20 -26.29 -59.47 37.94
N PRO A 21 -27.21 -59.52 36.95
CA PRO A 21 -26.82 -59.46 35.57
C PRO A 21 -26.30 -58.05 35.26
N ILE A 22 -25.04 -57.94 34.87
CA ILE A 22 -24.53 -56.74 34.21
C ILE A 22 -25.25 -56.68 32.87
N ALA A 23 -26.29 -55.85 32.79
CA ALA A 23 -26.89 -55.49 31.52
C ALA A 23 -25.80 -54.76 30.71
N SER A 24 -25.23 -55.46 29.72
CA SER A 24 -24.44 -54.83 28.67
C SER A 24 -25.37 -53.91 27.90
N VAL A 25 -25.37 -52.63 28.23
CA VAL A 25 -25.96 -51.59 27.38
C VAL A 25 -25.12 -51.57 26.12
N ALA A 26 -25.58 -52.27 25.09
CA ALA A 26 -25.07 -52.12 23.74
C ALA A 26 -25.26 -50.65 23.35
N GLN A 27 -24.18 -49.89 23.33
CA GLN A 27 -24.15 -48.53 22.83
C GLN A 27 -24.70 -48.57 21.40
N ALA A 28 -25.79 -47.84 21.14
CA ALA A 28 -26.34 -47.75 19.79
C ALA A 28 -25.22 -47.40 18.80
N PRO A 29 -25.16 -48.04 17.61
CA PRO A 29 -24.11 -47.78 16.65
C PRO A 29 -24.05 -46.27 16.38
N VAL A 30 -22.90 -45.66 16.67
CA VAL A 30 -22.71 -44.22 16.49
C VAL A 30 -22.93 -43.93 15.00
N SER A 31 -23.98 -43.15 14.68
CA SER A 31 -24.29 -42.85 13.30
C SER A 31 -23.19 -42.01 12.65
N THR A 32 -22.96 -42.21 11.36
CA THR A 32 -21.98 -41.45 10.57
C THR A 32 -22.18 -39.93 10.72
N ASP A 33 -23.43 -39.48 10.82
CA ASP A 33 -23.77 -38.06 11.04
C ASP A 33 -23.34 -37.53 12.41
N SER A 34 -23.44 -38.37 13.45
CA SER A 34 -22.97 -38.02 14.79
C SER A 34 -21.45 -37.89 14.81
N LEU A 35 -20.75 -38.83 14.17
CA LEU A 35 -19.29 -38.77 14.02
C LEU A 35 -18.86 -37.56 13.19
N PHE A 36 -19.59 -37.23 12.12
CA PHE A 36 -19.25 -36.08 11.28
C PHE A 36 -19.40 -34.76 12.05
N ARG A 37 -20.48 -34.58 12.81
CA ARG A 37 -20.65 -33.40 13.68
C ARG A 37 -19.55 -33.30 14.73
N GLN A 38 -19.14 -34.41 15.33
CA GLN A 38 -18.00 -34.44 16.25
C GLN A 38 -16.70 -34.02 15.56
N ALA A 39 -16.44 -34.53 14.34
CA ALA A 39 -15.27 -34.15 13.56
C ALA A 39 -15.26 -32.64 13.22
N GLN A 40 -16.43 -32.07 12.90
CA GLN A 40 -16.57 -30.63 12.65
C GLN A 40 -16.27 -29.81 13.90
N GLN A 41 -16.78 -30.21 15.06
CA GLN A 41 -16.51 -29.51 16.32
C GLN A 41 -15.02 -29.56 16.67
N LEU A 42 -14.37 -30.73 16.55
CA LEU A 42 -12.94 -30.86 16.78
C LEU A 42 -12.11 -29.99 15.82
N ALA A 43 -12.54 -29.90 14.56
CA ALA A 43 -11.92 -29.00 13.58
C ALA A 43 -12.08 -27.53 13.97
N PHE A 44 -13.26 -27.14 14.46
CA PHE A 44 -13.51 -25.79 14.96
C PHE A 44 -12.67 -25.46 16.20
N ASP A 45 -12.51 -26.42 17.11
CA ASP A 45 -11.70 -26.31 18.33
C ASP A 45 -10.18 -26.37 18.07
N GLY A 46 -9.75 -26.45 16.80
CA GLY A 46 -8.33 -26.53 16.42
C GLY A 46 -7.68 -27.92 16.61
N LYS A 47 -8.45 -28.92 17.02
CA LYS A 47 -8.01 -30.32 17.19
C LYS A 47 -8.00 -31.07 15.87
N TYR A 48 -7.19 -30.59 14.94
CA TYR A 48 -7.20 -31.05 13.54
C TYR A 48 -6.83 -32.53 13.39
N ALA A 49 -5.87 -33.04 14.16
CA ALA A 49 -5.48 -34.46 14.08
C ALA A 49 -6.63 -35.40 14.48
N GLU A 50 -7.33 -35.09 15.58
CA GLU A 50 -8.50 -35.85 16.05
C GLU A 50 -9.65 -35.74 15.04
N SER A 51 -9.93 -34.54 14.54
CA SER A 51 -10.92 -34.31 13.48
C SER A 51 -10.63 -35.16 12.23
N ARG A 52 -9.37 -35.19 11.78
CA ARG A 52 -8.95 -36.01 10.64
C ARG A 52 -9.05 -37.51 10.92
N ALA A 53 -8.78 -37.96 12.14
CA ALA A 53 -8.94 -39.37 12.50
C ALA A 53 -10.40 -39.81 12.36
N ILE A 54 -11.35 -39.00 12.86
CA ILE A 54 -12.78 -39.28 12.71
C ILE A 54 -13.22 -39.19 11.24
N ALA A 55 -12.77 -38.16 10.50
CA ALA A 55 -13.08 -38.04 9.07
C ALA A 55 -12.57 -39.25 8.27
N LYS A 56 -11.38 -39.77 8.58
CA LYS A 56 -10.85 -41.00 7.96
C LYS A 56 -11.66 -42.23 8.32
N ALA A 57 -12.12 -42.36 9.56
CA ALA A 57 -13.00 -43.46 9.98
C ALA A 57 -14.35 -43.44 9.24
N ILE A 58 -14.94 -42.24 9.06
CA ILE A 58 -16.15 -42.05 8.24
C ILE A 58 -15.89 -42.51 6.80
N LEU A 59 -14.73 -42.16 6.23
CA LEU A 59 -14.38 -42.52 4.86
C LEU A 59 -14.05 -44.00 4.67
N GLN A 60 -13.71 -44.74 5.73
CA GLN A 60 -13.58 -46.20 5.68
C GLN A 60 -14.95 -46.87 5.57
N ALA A 61 -15.96 -46.38 6.30
CA ALA A 61 -17.32 -46.89 6.24
C ALA A 61 -18.07 -46.42 4.98
N THR A 62 -17.88 -45.15 4.60
CA THR A 62 -18.56 -44.50 3.47
C THR A 62 -17.54 -43.77 2.59
N PRO A 63 -16.83 -44.47 1.68
CA PRO A 63 -15.80 -43.87 0.83
C PRO A 63 -16.28 -42.73 -0.07
N ALA A 64 -17.58 -42.63 -0.34
CA ALA A 64 -18.20 -41.58 -1.16
C ALA A 64 -18.63 -40.33 -0.36
N HIS A 65 -18.43 -40.27 0.96
CA HIS A 65 -18.91 -39.17 1.79
C HIS A 65 -18.17 -37.85 1.48
N THR A 66 -18.78 -36.99 0.67
CA THR A 66 -18.17 -35.74 0.19
C THR A 66 -17.81 -34.79 1.34
N ASP A 67 -18.70 -34.58 2.31
CA ASP A 67 -18.42 -33.62 3.40
C ASP A 67 -17.25 -34.04 4.29
N ALA A 68 -17.08 -35.34 4.55
CA ALA A 68 -15.93 -35.87 5.26
C ALA A 68 -14.62 -35.65 4.48
N LYS A 69 -14.63 -35.78 3.14
CA LYS A 69 -13.47 -35.44 2.29
C LYS A 69 -13.18 -33.94 2.29
N LEU A 70 -14.21 -33.10 2.21
CA LEU A 70 -14.06 -31.64 2.29
C LEU A 70 -13.47 -31.21 3.63
N LEU A 71 -13.96 -31.76 4.75
CA LEU A 71 -13.44 -31.50 6.09
C LEU A 71 -11.98 -31.98 6.23
N LEU A 72 -11.67 -33.17 5.74
CA LEU A 72 -10.31 -33.72 5.72
C LEU A 72 -9.35 -32.81 4.93
N GLY A 73 -9.76 -32.36 3.74
CA GLY A 73 -8.98 -31.42 2.94
C GLY A 73 -8.77 -30.06 3.62
N ARG A 74 -9.82 -29.48 4.21
CA ARG A 74 -9.73 -28.19 4.95
C ARG A 74 -8.77 -28.27 6.12
N THR A 75 -8.84 -29.34 6.92
CA THR A 75 -7.99 -29.51 8.10
C THR A 75 -6.53 -29.75 7.75
N TYR A 76 -6.21 -30.36 6.60
CA TYR A 76 -4.84 -30.37 6.07
C TYR A 76 -4.40 -28.96 5.66
N ALA A 77 -5.23 -28.23 4.92
CA ALA A 77 -4.91 -26.87 4.46
C ALA A 77 -4.68 -25.89 5.63
N TRP A 78 -5.46 -25.97 6.71
CA TRP A 78 -5.29 -25.15 7.91
C TRP A 78 -3.99 -25.42 8.68
N GLN A 79 -3.39 -26.61 8.50
CA GLN A 79 -2.06 -26.94 9.01
C GLN A 79 -0.95 -26.75 7.96
N HIS A 80 -1.26 -26.06 6.86
CA HIS A 80 -0.34 -25.78 5.75
C HIS A 80 0.15 -27.04 5.02
N GLU A 81 -0.54 -28.16 5.17
CA GLU A 81 -0.29 -29.40 4.41
C GLU A 81 -1.01 -29.35 3.05
N TYR A 82 -0.63 -28.40 2.20
CA TYR A 82 -1.37 -28.08 0.97
C TYR A 82 -1.42 -29.23 -0.04
N ASP A 83 -0.34 -30.01 -0.18
CA ASP A 83 -0.33 -31.16 -1.09
C ASP A 83 -1.25 -32.29 -0.62
N SER A 84 -1.25 -32.59 0.67
CA SER A 84 -2.20 -33.53 1.28
C SER A 84 -3.64 -33.06 1.08
N ALA A 85 -3.90 -31.76 1.27
CA ALA A 85 -5.21 -31.18 1.04
C ALA A 85 -5.65 -31.29 -0.42
N ARG A 86 -4.78 -30.97 -1.38
CA ARG A 86 -5.06 -31.11 -2.83
C ARG A 86 -5.34 -32.56 -3.21
N ALA A 87 -4.56 -33.51 -2.72
CA ALA A 87 -4.73 -34.93 -3.01
C ALA A 87 -6.13 -35.43 -2.60
N VAL A 88 -6.68 -34.91 -1.51
CA VAL A 88 -8.03 -35.24 -1.04
C VAL A 88 -9.12 -34.49 -1.81
N LEU A 89 -8.90 -33.20 -2.13
CA LEU A 89 -9.93 -32.30 -2.67
C LEU A 89 -10.07 -32.36 -4.20
N GLN A 90 -8.97 -32.49 -4.95
CA GLN A 90 -9.01 -32.49 -6.43
C GLN A 90 -9.90 -33.60 -7.02
N PRO A 91 -9.92 -34.84 -6.50
CA PRO A 91 -10.85 -35.85 -7.01
C PRO A 91 -12.32 -35.44 -6.88
N LEU A 92 -12.68 -34.58 -5.93
CA LEU A 92 -14.07 -34.12 -5.73
C LEU A 92 -14.55 -33.21 -6.87
N THR A 93 -13.64 -32.62 -7.67
CA THR A 93 -14.03 -31.80 -8.83
C THR A 93 -14.46 -32.64 -10.04
N ARG A 94 -14.37 -33.97 -9.95
CA ARG A 94 -14.68 -34.93 -11.03
C ARG A 94 -15.80 -35.90 -10.65
N GLN A 95 -16.64 -35.52 -9.70
CA GLN A 95 -17.79 -36.33 -9.27
C GLN A 95 -18.86 -36.41 -10.37
N GLU A 96 -19.65 -37.48 -10.36
CA GLU A 96 -20.76 -37.70 -11.30
C GLU A 96 -21.81 -36.58 -11.23
N ILE A 97 -22.06 -36.06 -10.03
CA ILE A 97 -22.91 -34.90 -9.79
C ILE A 97 -21.97 -33.74 -9.41
N PRO A 98 -21.67 -32.80 -10.33
CA PRO A 98 -20.81 -31.67 -10.05
C PRO A 98 -21.43 -30.73 -9.02
N SER A 99 -20.61 -30.20 -8.12
CA SER A 99 -21.02 -29.19 -7.14
C SER A 99 -19.94 -28.10 -6.99
N PRO A 100 -20.31 -26.86 -6.61
CA PRO A 100 -19.36 -25.74 -6.50
C PRO A 100 -18.44 -25.81 -5.27
N GLU A 101 -18.81 -26.57 -4.23
CA GLU A 101 -18.12 -26.56 -2.93
C GLU A 101 -16.65 -27.03 -3.01
N PRO A 102 -16.29 -28.13 -3.72
CA PRO A 102 -14.90 -28.52 -3.89
C PRO A 102 -14.04 -27.43 -4.54
N TYR A 103 -14.58 -26.74 -5.54
CA TYR A 103 -13.91 -25.64 -6.24
C TYR A 103 -13.66 -24.47 -5.30
N LEU A 104 -14.62 -24.13 -4.43
CA LEU A 104 -14.44 -23.08 -3.44
C LEU A 104 -13.34 -23.42 -2.43
N VAL A 105 -13.32 -24.65 -1.92
CA VAL A 105 -12.30 -25.08 -0.95
C VAL A 105 -10.91 -25.07 -1.60
N LEU A 106 -10.80 -25.55 -2.83
CA LEU A 106 -9.55 -25.48 -3.60
C LEU A 106 -9.14 -24.02 -3.88
N ALA A 107 -10.06 -23.16 -4.30
CA ALA A 107 -9.75 -21.75 -4.56
C ALA A 107 -9.17 -21.05 -3.33
N ASN A 108 -9.74 -21.29 -2.13
CA ASN A 108 -9.24 -20.74 -0.88
C ASN A 108 -7.89 -21.36 -0.45
N LEU A 109 -7.73 -22.67 -0.62
CA LEU A 109 -6.46 -23.37 -0.37
C LEU A 109 -5.33 -22.73 -1.19
N GLU A 110 -5.54 -22.55 -2.49
CA GLU A 110 -4.52 -21.98 -3.37
C GLU A 110 -4.22 -20.50 -3.04
N LEU A 111 -5.15 -19.75 -2.41
CA LEU A 111 -4.83 -18.42 -1.86
C LEU A 111 -3.89 -18.53 -0.66
N TRP A 112 -4.10 -19.49 0.24
CA TRP A 112 -3.23 -19.72 1.39
C TRP A 112 -1.84 -20.19 0.98
N ASP A 113 -1.75 -21.03 -0.05
CA ASP A 113 -0.46 -21.48 -0.63
C ASP A 113 0.19 -20.44 -1.57
N LYS A 114 -0.38 -19.23 -1.68
CA LYS A 114 0.14 -18.14 -2.52
C LYS A 114 0.24 -18.50 -4.01
N GLU A 115 -0.70 -19.31 -4.49
CA GLU A 115 -0.87 -19.75 -5.89
C GLU A 115 -2.10 -19.08 -6.55
N PRO A 116 -2.09 -17.74 -6.76
CA PRO A 116 -3.29 -17.01 -7.17
C PRO A 116 -3.80 -17.38 -8.57
N VAL A 117 -2.93 -17.87 -9.46
CA VAL A 117 -3.35 -18.38 -10.79
C VAL A 117 -4.22 -19.62 -10.65
N ARG A 118 -3.82 -20.57 -9.80
CA ARG A 118 -4.60 -21.79 -9.53
C ARG A 118 -5.89 -21.46 -8.80
N SER A 119 -5.82 -20.56 -7.82
CA SER A 119 -7.00 -20.05 -7.11
C SER A 119 -8.04 -19.48 -8.07
N LEU A 120 -7.61 -18.58 -8.97
CA LEU A 120 -8.50 -17.97 -9.96
C LEU A 120 -9.16 -19.04 -10.84
N ARG A 121 -8.38 -20.00 -11.33
CA ARG A 121 -8.90 -21.10 -12.16
C ARG A 121 -9.98 -21.91 -11.43
N TYR A 122 -9.73 -22.33 -10.19
CA TYR A 122 -10.73 -23.09 -9.43
C TYR A 122 -11.98 -22.25 -9.13
N ALA A 123 -11.80 -20.98 -8.77
CA ALA A 123 -12.94 -20.08 -8.55
C ALA A 123 -13.79 -19.94 -9.81
N GLU A 124 -13.18 -19.76 -10.98
CA GLU A 124 -13.88 -19.66 -12.26
C GLU A 124 -14.59 -20.97 -12.65
N GLN A 125 -13.97 -22.12 -12.44
CA GLN A 125 -14.61 -23.42 -12.66
C GLN A 125 -15.84 -23.63 -11.76
N GLY A 126 -15.76 -23.27 -10.48
CA GLY A 126 -16.93 -23.31 -9.59
C GLY A 126 -18.04 -22.35 -10.02
N LEU A 127 -17.68 -21.16 -10.51
CA LEU A 127 -18.63 -20.16 -11.00
C LEU A 127 -19.34 -20.57 -12.31
N VAL A 128 -18.81 -21.53 -13.07
CA VAL A 128 -19.54 -22.13 -14.20
C VAL A 128 -20.75 -22.91 -13.69
N LEU A 129 -20.62 -23.59 -12.54
CA LEU A 129 -21.71 -24.36 -11.92
C LEU A 129 -22.71 -23.45 -11.20
N GLU A 130 -22.20 -22.46 -10.48
CA GLU A 130 -23.03 -21.51 -9.73
C GLU A 130 -22.52 -20.07 -9.91
N PRO A 131 -22.94 -19.36 -10.98
CA PRO A 131 -22.47 -18.00 -11.27
C PRO A 131 -22.79 -16.96 -10.18
N ALA A 132 -23.79 -17.26 -9.34
CA ALA A 132 -24.22 -16.41 -8.24
C ALA A 132 -23.50 -16.68 -6.92
N ASN A 133 -22.63 -17.69 -6.84
CA ASN A 133 -21.95 -18.07 -5.61
C ASN A 133 -21.02 -16.94 -5.12
N GLN A 134 -21.36 -16.35 -3.98
CA GLN A 134 -20.66 -15.17 -3.47
C GLN A 134 -19.26 -15.50 -2.95
N GLN A 135 -19.10 -16.65 -2.31
CA GLN A 135 -17.82 -17.07 -1.76
C GLN A 135 -16.81 -17.36 -2.89
N LEU A 136 -17.26 -17.95 -4.00
CA LEU A 136 -16.44 -18.14 -5.20
C LEU A 136 -16.11 -16.81 -5.89
N ASN A 137 -17.07 -15.89 -6.03
CA ASN A 137 -16.80 -14.55 -6.57
C ASN A 137 -15.79 -13.77 -5.71
N LEU A 138 -15.88 -13.91 -4.38
CA LEU A 138 -14.93 -13.29 -3.45
C LEU A 138 -13.54 -13.94 -3.53
N ALA A 139 -13.45 -15.27 -3.65
CA ALA A 139 -12.18 -15.96 -3.90
C ALA A 139 -11.56 -15.51 -5.24
N LYS A 140 -12.36 -15.38 -6.30
CA LYS A 140 -11.94 -14.80 -7.60
C LYS A 140 -11.40 -13.37 -7.43
N ALA A 141 -12.12 -12.51 -6.70
CA ALA A 141 -11.68 -11.14 -6.44
C ALA A 141 -10.33 -11.08 -5.70
N LYS A 142 -10.15 -11.93 -4.67
CA LYS A 142 -8.88 -12.05 -3.93
C LYS A 142 -7.74 -12.53 -4.85
N ALA A 143 -7.99 -13.56 -5.65
CA ALA A 143 -7.01 -14.10 -6.60
C ALA A 143 -6.59 -13.05 -7.64
N LEU A 144 -7.55 -12.36 -8.26
CA LEU A 144 -7.29 -11.27 -9.21
C LEU A 144 -6.46 -10.14 -8.59
N ARG A 145 -6.73 -9.78 -7.33
CA ARG A 145 -5.92 -8.80 -6.59
C ARG A 145 -4.47 -9.25 -6.44
N HIS A 146 -4.23 -10.51 -6.03
CA HIS A 146 -2.89 -11.05 -5.92
C HIS A 146 -2.15 -11.13 -7.27
N LEU A 147 -2.88 -11.12 -8.38
CA LEU A 147 -2.36 -11.00 -9.75
C LEU A 147 -2.22 -9.55 -10.23
N ASN A 148 -2.45 -8.54 -9.38
CA ASN A 148 -2.47 -7.12 -9.72
C ASN A 148 -3.52 -6.73 -10.80
N ARG A 149 -4.54 -7.55 -11.03
CA ARG A 149 -5.64 -7.32 -11.99
C ARG A 149 -6.74 -6.47 -11.37
N ASN A 150 -6.36 -5.34 -10.75
CA ASN A 150 -7.22 -4.52 -9.89
C ASN A 150 -8.48 -3.97 -10.58
N GLN A 151 -8.42 -3.68 -11.88
CA GLN A 151 -9.59 -3.24 -12.64
C GLN A 151 -10.69 -4.30 -12.69
N GLU A 152 -10.32 -5.57 -12.86
CA GLU A 152 -11.28 -6.68 -12.87
C GLU A 152 -11.85 -6.94 -11.48
N VAL A 153 -11.03 -6.76 -10.43
CA VAL A 153 -11.47 -6.87 -9.03
C VAL A 153 -12.63 -5.92 -8.76
N VAL A 154 -12.55 -4.66 -9.22
CA VAL A 154 -13.63 -3.67 -9.05
C VAL A 154 -14.94 -4.18 -9.64
N GLY A 155 -14.92 -4.70 -10.87
CA GLY A 155 -16.11 -5.24 -11.53
C GLY A 155 -16.73 -6.42 -10.78
N VAL A 156 -15.90 -7.37 -10.33
CA VAL A 156 -16.36 -8.53 -9.54
C VAL A 156 -17.00 -8.08 -8.22
N LEU A 157 -16.36 -7.18 -7.48
CA LEU A 157 -16.86 -6.72 -6.18
C LEU A 157 -18.13 -5.87 -6.31
N GLN A 158 -18.24 -5.05 -7.34
CA GLN A 158 -19.47 -4.31 -7.63
C GLN A 158 -20.64 -5.27 -7.95
N ALA A 159 -20.38 -6.36 -8.66
CA ALA A 159 -21.39 -7.39 -8.92
C ALA A 159 -21.84 -8.11 -7.62
N ILE A 160 -20.91 -8.42 -6.71
CA ILE A 160 -21.23 -8.96 -5.37
C ILE A 160 -22.14 -7.97 -4.62
N LEU A 161 -21.73 -6.71 -4.52
CA LEU A 161 -22.44 -5.68 -3.75
C LEU A 161 -23.80 -5.28 -4.34
N LYS A 162 -24.00 -5.45 -5.66
CA LYS A 162 -25.31 -5.25 -6.29
C LYS A 162 -26.33 -6.28 -5.81
N ARG A 163 -25.89 -7.50 -5.50
CA ARG A 163 -26.73 -8.60 -4.99
C ARG A 163 -26.83 -8.58 -3.47
N GLU A 164 -25.71 -8.30 -2.80
CA GLU A 164 -25.61 -8.25 -1.34
C GLU A 164 -25.01 -6.93 -0.87
N PRO A 165 -25.82 -5.86 -0.80
CA PRO A 165 -25.34 -4.55 -0.34
C PRO A 165 -24.82 -4.55 1.10
N ALA A 166 -25.07 -5.61 1.88
CA ALA A 166 -24.60 -5.77 3.26
C ALA A 166 -23.27 -6.52 3.39
N ASN A 167 -22.70 -7.06 2.30
CA ASN A 167 -21.46 -7.84 2.35
C ASN A 167 -20.26 -6.96 2.72
N GLN A 168 -19.86 -7.02 4.00
CA GLN A 168 -18.83 -6.13 4.57
C GLN A 168 -17.44 -6.42 3.98
N GLU A 169 -17.11 -7.68 3.75
CA GLU A 169 -15.81 -8.07 3.18
C GLU A 169 -15.65 -7.54 1.75
N ALA A 170 -16.69 -7.60 0.93
CA ALA A 170 -16.68 -7.01 -0.41
C ALA A 170 -16.57 -5.49 -0.37
N LYS A 171 -17.23 -4.80 0.59
CA LYS A 171 -17.09 -3.35 0.78
C LYS A 171 -15.67 -2.95 1.14
N ASP A 172 -15.06 -3.64 2.10
CA ASP A 172 -13.72 -3.34 2.59
C ASP A 172 -12.67 -3.60 1.51
N LEU A 173 -12.80 -4.74 0.80
CA LEU A 173 -11.91 -5.05 -0.31
C LEU A 173 -12.09 -4.06 -1.48
N LEU A 174 -13.32 -3.65 -1.79
CA LEU A 174 -13.56 -2.66 -2.85
C LEU A 174 -12.97 -1.31 -2.46
N ALA A 175 -13.19 -0.84 -1.23
CA ALA A 175 -12.61 0.41 -0.74
C ALA A 175 -11.08 0.40 -0.79
N PHE A 176 -10.45 -0.73 -0.43
CA PHE A 176 -9.01 -0.92 -0.53
C PHE A 176 -8.51 -0.83 -1.99
N ILE A 177 -9.15 -1.55 -2.91
CA ILE A 177 -8.76 -1.55 -4.33
C ILE A 177 -8.98 -0.18 -4.97
N LEU A 178 -10.11 0.47 -4.67
CA LEU A 178 -10.36 1.82 -5.15
C LEU A 178 -9.26 2.75 -4.67
N GLU A 179 -8.90 2.78 -3.38
CA GLU A 179 -7.79 3.60 -2.88
C GLU A 179 -6.46 3.32 -3.58
N LEU A 180 -6.15 2.05 -3.87
CA LEU A 180 -4.94 1.68 -4.64
C LEU A 180 -4.97 2.16 -6.09
N THR A 181 -6.15 2.18 -6.71
CA THR A 181 -6.33 2.55 -8.12
C THR A 181 -6.61 4.05 -8.33
N ARG A 182 -6.67 4.86 -7.26
CA ARG A 182 -6.81 6.32 -7.34
C ARG A 182 -5.59 6.94 -8.02
N THR A 183 -5.71 7.10 -9.34
CA THR A 183 -4.66 7.68 -10.16
C THR A 183 -4.69 9.20 -10.17
N ASN A 184 -5.82 9.82 -9.83
CA ASN A 184 -6.00 11.26 -9.89
C ASN A 184 -5.75 11.87 -8.52
N ARG A 185 -5.09 13.03 -8.51
CA ARG A 185 -4.88 13.83 -7.33
C ARG A 185 -5.11 15.29 -7.66
N ILE A 186 -5.76 16.02 -6.77
CA ILE A 186 -5.80 17.48 -6.78
C ILE A 186 -5.14 17.97 -5.51
N ARG A 187 -4.24 18.94 -5.62
CA ARG A 187 -3.62 19.63 -4.47
C ARG A 187 -3.90 21.12 -4.56
N LEU A 188 -4.38 21.68 -3.47
CA LEU A 188 -4.40 23.12 -3.24
C LEU A 188 -3.34 23.44 -2.19
N GLU A 189 -2.47 24.40 -2.45
CA GLU A 189 -1.45 24.86 -1.53
C GLU A 189 -1.45 26.38 -1.43
N HIS A 190 -1.26 26.90 -0.22
CA HIS A 190 -1.01 28.31 0.03
C HIS A 190 0.21 28.49 0.91
N GLN A 191 1.11 29.37 0.49
CA GLN A 191 2.36 29.69 1.15
C GLN A 191 2.44 31.18 1.42
N VAL A 192 2.93 31.53 2.61
CA VAL A 192 3.21 32.91 3.03
C VAL A 192 4.68 32.99 3.44
N SER A 193 5.37 34.03 2.99
CA SER A 193 6.72 34.37 3.45
C SER A 193 6.75 35.76 4.07
N SER A 194 7.31 35.89 5.26
CA SER A 194 7.59 37.16 5.94
C SER A 194 9.10 37.35 6.09
N PHE A 195 9.49 38.60 6.37
CA PHE A 195 10.87 39.01 6.54
C PHE A 195 11.03 39.73 7.88
N ASP A 196 12.22 39.71 8.46
CA ASP A 196 12.56 40.48 9.67
C ASP A 196 12.61 41.99 9.44
N GLU A 197 12.89 42.42 8.21
CA GLU A 197 12.71 43.80 7.76
C GLU A 197 11.23 44.15 7.56
N ARG A 198 10.85 45.42 7.75
CA ARG A 198 9.49 45.94 7.50
C ARG A 198 9.15 45.96 6.00
N THR A 199 8.91 44.79 5.43
CA THR A 199 8.54 44.57 4.03
C THR A 199 7.18 43.87 3.94
N SER A 200 6.54 43.96 2.77
CA SER A 200 5.28 43.24 2.56
C SER A 200 5.53 41.72 2.51
N VAL A 201 4.63 40.95 3.10
CA VAL A 201 4.64 39.49 2.97
C VAL A 201 4.50 39.05 1.52
N TRP A 202 5.16 37.95 1.16
CA TRP A 202 4.97 37.31 -0.14
C TRP A 202 3.98 36.17 -0.01
N GLN A 203 3.10 36.03 -0.99
CA GLN A 203 2.11 34.96 -1.04
C GLN A 203 2.23 34.17 -2.33
N LEU A 204 2.03 32.86 -2.24
CA LEU A 204 1.93 31.96 -3.38
C LEU A 204 0.79 30.97 -3.14
N SER A 205 -0.16 30.93 -4.06
CA SER A 205 -1.22 29.93 -4.09
C SER A 205 -1.06 29.06 -5.32
N SER A 206 -1.17 27.75 -5.15
CA SER A 206 -0.96 26.77 -6.22
C SER A 206 -2.12 25.78 -6.26
N LEU A 207 -2.72 25.62 -7.45
CA LEU A 207 -3.67 24.55 -7.73
C LEU A 207 -3.02 23.55 -8.69
N GLU A 208 -2.93 22.31 -8.28
CA GLU A 208 -2.29 21.23 -9.02
C GLU A 208 -3.28 20.10 -9.28
N TYR A 209 -3.31 19.59 -10.51
CA TYR A 209 -3.91 18.32 -10.86
C TYR A 209 -2.82 17.36 -11.33
N ARG A 210 -2.82 16.14 -10.81
CA ARG A 210 -1.88 15.08 -11.18
C ARG A 210 -2.62 13.80 -11.52
N ARG A 211 -2.21 13.15 -12.61
CA ARG A 211 -2.70 11.83 -13.02
C ARG A 211 -1.55 10.84 -13.19
N ALA A 212 -1.65 9.69 -12.54
CA ALA A 212 -0.80 8.53 -12.82
C ALA A 212 -1.43 7.64 -13.90
N THR A 213 -0.61 6.97 -14.70
CA THR A 213 -1.05 5.99 -15.70
C THR A 213 -0.64 4.57 -15.28
N PRO A 214 -1.29 3.51 -15.79
CA PRO A 214 -0.98 2.13 -15.42
C PRO A 214 0.48 1.71 -15.71
N ASN A 215 1.12 2.33 -16.71
CA ASN A 215 2.52 2.08 -17.04
C ASN A 215 3.51 2.80 -16.11
N GLY A 216 3.06 3.49 -15.06
CA GLY A 216 3.89 4.20 -14.09
C GLY A 216 4.22 5.66 -14.45
N SER A 217 3.83 6.15 -15.63
CA SER A 217 4.02 7.55 -15.98
C SER A 217 3.10 8.47 -15.17
N LYS A 218 3.51 9.72 -14.97
CA LYS A 218 2.72 10.73 -14.26
C LYS A 218 2.66 12.01 -15.07
N TYR A 219 1.51 12.65 -15.13
CA TYR A 219 1.30 13.95 -15.77
C TYR A 219 0.69 14.92 -14.78
N LEU A 220 1.10 16.17 -14.84
CA LEU A 220 0.71 17.19 -13.88
C LEU A 220 0.46 18.51 -14.59
N ALA A 221 -0.59 19.20 -14.18
CA ALA A 221 -0.87 20.57 -14.56
C ALA A 221 -0.95 21.42 -13.29
N ARG A 222 -0.29 22.57 -13.27
CA ARG A 222 -0.27 23.48 -12.13
C ARG A 222 -0.60 24.91 -12.57
N ILE A 223 -1.39 25.60 -11.77
CA ILE A 223 -1.60 27.05 -11.88
C ILE A 223 -1.10 27.67 -10.58
N ASN A 224 -0.21 28.64 -10.70
CA ASN A 224 0.37 29.40 -9.62
C ASN A 224 -0.17 30.84 -9.68
N TYR A 225 -0.52 31.40 -8.53
CA TYR A 225 -0.83 32.81 -8.33
C TYR A 225 0.09 33.36 -7.25
N ALA A 226 0.92 34.34 -7.59
CA ALA A 226 1.82 34.99 -6.66
C ALA A 226 1.42 36.45 -6.43
N GLN A 227 1.54 36.89 -5.19
CA GLN A 227 1.42 38.29 -4.82
C GLN A 227 2.66 38.72 -4.03
N ARG A 228 3.31 39.79 -4.49
CA ARG A 228 4.49 40.39 -3.86
C ARG A 228 4.37 41.92 -3.95
N TYR A 229 4.38 42.61 -2.82
CA TYR A 229 4.10 44.05 -2.76
C TYR A 229 2.77 44.38 -3.47
N SER A 230 2.78 45.31 -4.43
CA SER A 230 1.62 45.65 -5.28
C SER A 230 1.47 44.74 -6.51
N GLU A 231 2.44 43.86 -6.78
CA GLU A 231 2.46 43.03 -7.98
C GLU A 231 1.75 41.70 -7.76
N GLN A 232 0.98 41.30 -8.78
CA GLN A 232 0.30 40.03 -8.86
C GLN A 232 0.66 39.37 -10.18
N SER A 233 0.89 38.06 -10.15
CA SER A 233 1.35 37.31 -11.32
C SER A 233 0.74 35.93 -11.34
N MET A 234 0.46 35.41 -12.54
CA MET A 234 -0.01 34.05 -12.75
C MET A 234 0.95 33.26 -13.63
N GLN A 235 1.08 31.97 -13.34
CA GLN A 235 1.85 31.01 -14.15
C GLN A 235 1.08 29.71 -14.32
N ALA A 236 1.12 29.14 -15.51
CA ALA A 236 0.65 27.79 -15.78
C ALA A 236 1.84 26.89 -16.13
N GLU A 237 1.85 25.68 -15.61
CA GLU A 237 2.89 24.68 -15.83
C GLU A 237 2.28 23.34 -16.23
N LEU A 238 2.94 22.63 -17.14
CA LEU A 238 2.72 21.23 -17.44
C LEU A 238 3.99 20.46 -17.13
N GLU A 239 3.87 19.36 -16.39
CA GLU A 239 4.96 18.44 -16.10
C GLU A 239 4.61 17.02 -16.54
N ALA A 240 5.61 16.27 -16.98
CA ALA A 240 5.48 14.87 -17.36
C ALA A 240 6.64 14.04 -16.83
N TYR A 241 6.31 12.85 -16.35
CA TYR A 241 7.25 11.86 -15.83
C TYR A 241 7.09 10.54 -16.61
N PRO A 242 7.42 10.48 -17.92
CA PRO A 242 7.25 9.26 -18.70
C PRO A 242 8.23 8.16 -18.28
N GLN A 243 7.72 6.94 -18.10
CA GLN A 243 8.55 5.74 -17.99
C GLN A 243 9.14 5.41 -19.36
N LEU A 244 10.47 5.36 -19.45
CA LEU A 244 11.21 5.14 -20.70
C LEU A 244 11.67 3.69 -20.84
N ALA A 245 12.08 3.08 -19.74
CA ALA A 245 12.49 1.69 -19.66
C ALA A 245 12.32 1.18 -18.22
N GLU A 246 12.60 -0.10 -17.98
CA GLU A 246 12.67 -0.61 -16.60
C GLU A 246 13.66 0.24 -15.79
N LYS A 247 13.21 0.74 -14.63
CA LYS A 247 14.00 1.58 -13.70
C LYS A 247 14.47 2.92 -14.27
N THR A 248 13.97 3.36 -15.43
CA THR A 248 14.41 4.61 -16.06
C THR A 248 13.20 5.44 -16.48
N TYR A 249 13.15 6.68 -16.01
CA TYR A 249 12.12 7.64 -16.39
C TYR A 249 12.74 9.02 -16.65
N ALA A 250 12.06 9.85 -17.42
CA ALA A 250 12.46 11.25 -17.59
C ALA A 250 11.47 12.17 -16.88
N TYR A 251 11.91 13.39 -16.61
CA TYR A 251 11.11 14.52 -16.19
C TYR A 251 11.14 15.55 -17.31
N PHE A 252 9.98 16.13 -17.61
CA PHE A 252 9.82 17.25 -18.51
C PHE A 252 8.93 18.29 -17.84
N THR A 253 9.26 19.56 -18.01
CA THR A 253 8.38 20.67 -17.62
C THR A 253 8.35 21.74 -18.70
N VAL A 254 7.19 22.36 -18.87
CA VAL A 254 7.01 23.60 -19.62
C VAL A 254 6.09 24.51 -18.81
N GLY A 255 6.44 25.79 -18.70
CA GLY A 255 5.61 26.78 -18.02
C GLY A 255 5.63 28.14 -18.70
N LEU A 256 4.53 28.86 -18.58
CA LEU A 256 4.28 30.18 -19.16
C LEU A 256 3.67 31.09 -18.11
N SER A 257 3.97 32.38 -18.17
CA SER A 257 3.41 33.36 -17.23
C SER A 257 3.04 34.69 -17.89
N ASP A 258 2.37 35.54 -17.11
CA ASP A 258 2.09 36.94 -17.45
C ASP A 258 3.30 37.88 -17.35
N LYS A 259 4.51 37.31 -17.14
CA LYS A 259 5.83 37.98 -17.23
C LYS A 259 6.09 39.05 -16.17
N LYS A 260 5.34 39.06 -15.07
CA LYS A 260 5.52 40.05 -13.97
C LYS A 260 6.47 39.53 -12.89
N LEU A 261 6.08 38.48 -12.17
CA LEU A 261 6.89 37.90 -11.10
C LEU A 261 7.54 36.59 -11.56
N PHE A 262 6.83 35.77 -12.32
CA PHE A 262 7.33 34.48 -12.81
C PHE A 262 8.24 34.63 -14.06
N PRO A 263 9.09 33.62 -14.37
CA PRO A 263 9.72 33.53 -15.68
C PRO A 263 8.66 33.56 -16.79
N THR A 264 8.91 34.32 -17.85
CA THR A 264 8.06 34.40 -19.04
C THR A 264 7.82 33.01 -19.63
N PHE A 265 8.89 32.23 -19.72
CA PHE A 265 8.86 30.84 -20.14
C PHE A 265 9.83 30.05 -19.26
N ARG A 266 9.44 28.84 -18.88
CA ARG A 266 10.35 27.89 -18.24
C ARG A 266 10.24 26.53 -18.89
N THR A 267 11.36 25.84 -18.97
CA THR A 267 11.41 24.45 -19.41
C THR A 267 12.46 23.69 -18.61
N GLY A 268 12.32 22.38 -18.56
CA GLY A 268 13.31 21.53 -17.91
C GLY A 268 13.19 20.10 -18.38
N ILE A 269 14.33 19.43 -18.40
CA ILE A 269 14.46 18.01 -18.71
C ILE A 269 15.44 17.38 -17.73
N GLU A 270 15.09 16.21 -17.18
CA GLU A 270 15.97 15.48 -16.27
C GLU A 270 15.78 13.98 -16.47
N LEU A 271 16.87 13.23 -16.64
CA LEU A 271 16.83 11.78 -16.78
C LEU A 271 17.11 11.13 -15.43
N HIS A 272 16.19 10.27 -14.98
CA HIS A 272 16.28 9.56 -13.71
C HIS A 272 16.49 8.07 -13.93
N ARG A 273 17.27 7.46 -13.03
CA ARG A 273 17.49 6.02 -13.01
C ARG A 273 17.50 5.48 -11.59
N LEU A 274 16.74 4.41 -11.37
CA LEU A 274 16.85 3.57 -10.17
C LEU A 274 18.04 2.63 -10.36
N LEU A 275 18.94 2.63 -9.38
CA LEU A 275 20.18 1.88 -9.35
C LEU A 275 20.05 0.71 -8.35
N PRO A 276 20.94 -0.30 -8.42
CA PRO A 276 21.02 -1.33 -7.39
C PRO A 276 21.26 -0.74 -5.99
N TYR A 277 21.00 -1.53 -4.95
CA TYR A 277 21.18 -1.14 -3.54
C TYR A 277 20.32 0.05 -3.10
N GLU A 278 19.09 0.11 -3.63
CA GLU A 278 18.09 1.12 -3.23
C GLU A 278 18.56 2.57 -3.49
N LEU A 279 19.42 2.74 -4.50
CA LEU A 279 19.93 4.04 -4.92
C LEU A 279 19.12 4.58 -6.10
N GLU A 280 19.13 5.89 -6.26
CA GLU A 280 18.63 6.56 -7.44
C GLU A 280 19.53 7.73 -7.80
N ALA A 281 19.64 8.01 -9.09
CA ALA A 281 20.41 9.13 -9.58
C ALA A 281 19.73 9.81 -10.76
N SER A 282 20.03 11.09 -10.95
CA SER A 282 19.57 11.83 -12.12
C SER A 282 20.50 12.96 -12.53
N LEU A 283 20.34 13.38 -13.77
CA LEU A 283 21.03 14.53 -14.37
C LEU A 283 20.05 15.28 -15.26
N GLY A 284 20.07 16.61 -15.18
CA GLY A 284 19.11 17.44 -15.88
C GLY A 284 19.53 18.89 -16.05
N VAL A 285 18.73 19.60 -16.82
CA VAL A 285 18.87 21.02 -17.10
C VAL A 285 17.51 21.70 -17.01
N ARG A 286 17.48 22.94 -16.51
CA ARG A 286 16.31 23.80 -16.51
C ARG A 286 16.68 25.14 -17.13
N THR A 287 15.78 25.71 -17.91
CA THR A 287 15.95 27.02 -18.54
C THR A 287 14.78 27.91 -18.15
N LEU A 288 15.09 29.10 -17.62
CA LEU A 288 14.12 30.10 -17.21
C LEU A 288 14.38 31.37 -18.02
N LEU A 289 13.39 31.82 -18.79
CA LEU A 289 13.46 33.04 -19.59
C LEU A 289 12.71 34.13 -18.85
N PHE A 290 13.42 35.19 -18.49
CA PHE A 290 12.87 36.44 -17.99
C PHE A 290 12.93 37.50 -19.10
N PRO A 291 12.19 38.62 -18.97
CA PRO A 291 12.22 39.69 -19.97
C PRO A 291 13.63 40.24 -20.26
N SER A 292 14.53 40.24 -19.27
CA SER A 292 15.87 40.82 -19.35
C SER A 292 17.01 39.81 -19.26
N GLU A 293 16.74 38.54 -18.95
CA GLU A 293 17.79 37.54 -18.67
C GLU A 293 17.31 36.12 -18.99
N THR A 294 18.24 35.24 -19.37
CA THR A 294 17.99 33.79 -19.45
C THR A 294 18.88 33.05 -18.46
N VAL A 295 18.27 32.29 -17.57
CA VAL A 295 18.96 31.49 -16.56
C VAL A 295 18.94 30.02 -16.99
N MET A 296 20.12 29.42 -17.12
CA MET A 296 20.28 27.97 -17.31
C MET A 296 20.84 27.33 -16.04
N LEU A 297 20.13 26.32 -15.55
CA LEU A 297 20.49 25.56 -14.35
C LEU A 297 20.82 24.14 -14.72
N TYR A 298 22.03 23.70 -14.41
CA TYR A 298 22.41 22.29 -14.44
C TYR A 298 22.12 21.69 -13.06
N THR A 299 21.55 20.50 -13.04
CA THR A 299 21.24 19.82 -11.78
C THR A 299 21.50 18.33 -11.92
N GLY A 300 21.64 17.70 -10.77
CA GLY A 300 21.61 16.26 -10.65
C GLY A 300 21.04 15.89 -9.30
N HIS A 301 20.90 14.60 -9.05
CA HIS A 301 20.47 14.15 -7.75
C HIS A 301 21.01 12.75 -7.48
N ILE A 302 21.27 12.47 -6.21
CA ILE A 302 21.53 11.13 -5.70
C ILE A 302 20.64 10.91 -4.47
N GLY A 303 19.91 9.80 -4.48
CA GLY A 303 19.01 9.40 -3.40
C GLY A 303 19.31 7.99 -2.95
N LYS A 304 19.07 7.72 -1.66
CA LYS A 304 19.17 6.38 -1.08
C LYS A 304 17.96 6.11 -0.19
N TYR A 305 17.30 4.99 -0.45
CA TYR A 305 16.30 4.47 0.47
C TYR A 305 16.97 3.60 1.54
N LEU A 306 16.48 3.75 2.77
CA LEU A 306 16.96 3.06 3.96
C LEU A 306 15.72 2.61 4.75
N LYS A 307 15.09 1.51 4.32
CA LYS A 307 13.80 1.05 4.84
C LYS A 307 12.72 2.13 4.74
N LYS A 308 12.37 2.75 5.87
CA LYS A 308 11.37 3.84 5.96
C LYS A 308 11.99 5.23 5.82
N GLN A 309 13.26 5.34 5.49
CA GLN A 309 13.95 6.62 5.32
C GLN A 309 14.38 6.82 3.88
N TRP A 310 14.42 8.06 3.45
CA TRP A 310 15.02 8.45 2.18
C TRP A 310 15.92 9.66 2.41
N VAL A 311 17.18 9.52 2.01
CA VAL A 311 18.19 10.57 2.09
C VAL A 311 18.58 10.94 0.68
N SER A 312 18.53 12.23 0.35
CA SER A 312 18.94 12.67 -0.97
C SER A 312 19.70 13.97 -0.98
N PHE A 313 20.62 14.09 -1.94
CA PHE A 313 21.38 15.29 -2.21
C PHE A 313 21.16 15.74 -3.65
N ARG A 314 20.88 17.03 -3.85
CA ARG A 314 20.67 17.67 -5.14
C ARG A 314 21.50 18.94 -5.25
N PRO A 315 22.53 18.97 -6.12
CA PRO A 315 23.20 20.20 -6.50
C PRO A 315 22.44 20.95 -7.61
N TYR A 316 22.57 22.26 -7.58
CA TYR A 316 22.23 23.18 -8.66
C TYR A 316 23.48 23.97 -9.03
N LEU A 317 23.73 24.13 -10.33
CA LEU A 317 24.83 24.90 -10.86
C LEU A 317 24.29 25.89 -11.89
N GLN A 318 24.62 27.15 -11.72
CA GLN A 318 24.29 28.24 -12.65
C GLN A 318 25.58 28.92 -13.09
N LYS A 319 25.68 29.26 -14.37
CA LYS A 319 26.79 30.07 -14.85
C LYS A 319 26.35 31.53 -14.92
N GLN A 320 27.09 32.42 -14.27
CA GLN A 320 26.87 33.87 -14.31
C GLN A 320 28.18 34.55 -14.79
N GLY A 321 28.20 34.97 -16.06
CA GLY A 321 29.42 35.47 -16.70
C GLY A 321 30.53 34.41 -16.75
N VAL A 322 31.64 34.67 -16.06
CA VAL A 322 32.78 33.73 -15.91
C VAL A 322 32.68 32.85 -14.66
N ASN A 323 31.84 33.21 -13.69
CA ASN A 323 31.73 32.54 -12.41
C ASN A 323 30.64 31.46 -12.43
N TRP A 324 30.83 30.46 -11.55
CA TRP A 324 29.85 29.43 -11.29
C TRP A 324 29.23 29.64 -9.92
N GLU A 325 27.92 29.71 -9.91
CA GLU A 325 27.09 29.74 -8.72
C GLU A 325 26.57 28.34 -8.42
N THR A 326 26.47 28.00 -7.14
CA THR A 326 26.06 26.65 -6.73
C THR A 326 25.16 26.67 -5.52
N THR A 327 24.25 25.69 -5.45
CA THR A 327 23.44 25.40 -4.27
C THR A 327 23.32 23.91 -4.06
N GLY A 328 23.57 23.46 -2.83
CA GLY A 328 23.32 22.09 -2.40
C GLY A 328 22.02 22.00 -1.60
N VAL A 329 21.21 20.97 -1.86
CA VAL A 329 20.00 20.65 -1.08
C VAL A 329 20.08 19.21 -0.58
N LEU A 330 19.96 19.04 0.73
CA LEU A 330 19.88 17.75 1.41
C LEU A 330 18.44 17.54 1.92
N HIS A 331 17.83 16.41 1.56
CA HIS A 331 16.55 15.98 2.11
C HIS A 331 16.76 14.76 3.00
N LEU A 332 16.17 14.81 4.19
CA LEU A 332 16.11 13.71 5.15
C LEU A 332 14.64 13.40 5.43
N ARG A 333 14.10 12.39 4.74
CA ARG A 333 12.68 12.01 4.84
C ARG A 333 12.49 10.74 5.65
N GLN A 334 11.50 10.77 6.53
CA GLN A 334 10.97 9.62 7.25
C GLN A 334 9.54 9.34 6.76
N TYR A 335 9.34 8.19 6.12
CA TYR A 335 8.02 7.66 5.79
C TYR A 335 7.37 7.03 7.03
N LEU A 336 6.04 7.17 7.13
CA LEU A 336 5.28 6.71 8.27
C LEU A 336 4.57 5.40 7.93
N ARG A 337 3.36 5.51 7.36
CA ARG A 337 2.53 4.36 6.96
C ARG A 337 2.82 3.91 5.54
N ASP A 338 2.90 4.85 4.60
CA ASP A 338 3.10 4.63 3.17
C ASP A 338 3.87 5.80 2.53
N GLU A 339 3.97 5.81 1.20
CA GLU A 339 4.67 6.87 0.44
C GLU A 339 4.01 8.25 0.53
N ASP A 340 2.72 8.32 0.89
CA ASP A 340 1.95 9.55 0.98
C ASP A 340 2.01 10.17 2.39
N GLU A 341 2.49 9.45 3.42
CA GLU A 341 2.63 9.96 4.78
C GLU A 341 4.10 10.06 5.21
N PHE A 342 4.58 11.29 5.45
CA PHE A 342 5.99 11.54 5.73
C PHE A 342 6.26 12.80 6.56
N ILE A 343 7.47 12.86 7.11
CA ILE A 343 8.12 14.06 7.65
C ILE A 343 9.47 14.22 6.95
N THR A 344 9.83 15.42 6.52
CA THR A 344 11.09 15.72 5.82
C THR A 344 11.77 16.92 6.46
N LEU A 345 13.05 16.76 6.83
CA LEU A 345 13.95 17.87 7.09
C LEU A 345 14.69 18.20 5.79
N VAL A 346 14.66 19.47 5.40
CA VAL A 346 15.36 19.98 4.21
C VAL A 346 16.39 21.01 4.65
N LEU A 347 17.64 20.78 4.25
CA LEU A 347 18.76 21.69 4.49
C LEU A 347 19.30 22.16 3.15
N SER A 348 19.50 23.46 2.97
CA SER A 348 20.12 23.98 1.74
C SER A 348 21.06 25.14 1.99
N LYS A 349 22.11 25.23 1.17
CA LYS A 349 23.11 26.29 1.20
C LYS A 349 23.56 26.66 -0.21
N GLY A 350 23.60 27.95 -0.52
CA GLY A 350 24.22 28.48 -1.73
C GLY A 350 23.47 29.65 -2.37
N SER A 351 23.99 30.09 -3.51
CA SER A 351 23.62 31.32 -4.21
C SER A 351 22.43 31.14 -5.17
N THR A 352 22.36 30.01 -5.85
CA THR A 352 21.28 29.70 -6.81
C THR A 352 20.01 29.25 -6.08
N PRO A 353 18.83 29.87 -6.28
CA PRO A 353 17.64 29.45 -5.55
C PRO A 353 17.18 28.05 -5.98
N ALA A 354 17.06 27.13 -5.00
CA ALA A 354 16.62 25.76 -5.24
C ALA A 354 15.15 25.64 -5.68
N MET A 355 14.34 26.65 -5.34
CA MET A 355 12.98 26.85 -5.82
C MET A 355 12.88 28.27 -6.36
N LEU A 356 13.15 28.43 -7.66
CA LEU A 356 12.91 29.68 -8.38
C LEU A 356 11.43 29.78 -8.69
N VAL A 357 10.69 30.44 -7.81
CA VAL A 357 9.28 30.77 -8.01
C VAL A 357 9.17 32.11 -8.72
N ALA A 358 10.02 33.10 -8.41
CA ALA A 358 9.92 34.41 -9.04
C ALA A 358 11.27 35.14 -9.24
N TYR A 359 11.25 36.17 -10.09
CA TYR A 359 12.42 36.93 -10.51
C TYR A 359 13.22 37.53 -9.35
N GLN A 360 12.57 38.03 -8.29
CA GLN A 360 13.30 38.61 -7.15
C GLN A 360 14.12 37.60 -6.36
N GLU A 361 13.90 36.28 -6.54
CA GLU A 361 14.73 35.25 -5.91
C GLU A 361 16.08 35.11 -6.62
N ILE A 362 16.20 35.57 -7.88
CA ILE A 362 17.44 35.55 -8.67
C ILE A 362 18.45 36.60 -8.18
N MET A 363 17.97 37.65 -7.50
CA MET A 363 18.80 38.75 -7.01
C MET A 363 19.57 38.38 -5.73
N ARG A 364 19.40 37.17 -5.22
CA ARG A 364 20.05 36.69 -3.99
C ARG A 364 21.46 36.19 -4.27
N LEU A 365 22.40 36.54 -3.39
CA LEU A 365 23.82 36.21 -3.52
C LEU A 365 24.21 34.92 -2.76
N ASP A 366 23.66 34.69 -1.57
CA ASP A 366 23.87 33.46 -0.81
C ASP A 366 22.73 33.24 0.18
N ALA A 367 22.43 31.98 0.52
CA ALA A 367 21.46 31.67 1.56
C ALA A 367 21.70 30.34 2.25
N SER A 368 21.34 30.30 3.53
CA SER A 368 21.24 29.07 4.32
C SER A 368 19.80 28.87 4.73
N ARG A 369 19.22 27.71 4.45
CA ARG A 369 17.82 27.41 4.75
C ARG A 369 17.66 26.07 5.44
N VAL A 370 16.76 26.06 6.42
CA VAL A 370 16.28 24.86 7.12
C VAL A 370 14.76 24.84 7.00
N ALA A 371 14.20 23.71 6.58
CA ALA A 371 12.75 23.53 6.50
C ALA A 371 12.31 22.18 7.07
N LEU A 372 11.14 22.18 7.69
CA LEU A 372 10.43 20.99 8.11
C LEU A 372 9.13 20.90 7.31
N GLU A 373 8.95 19.79 6.61
CA GLU A 373 7.79 19.50 5.78
C GLU A 373 7.12 18.22 6.25
N ASN A 374 5.80 18.16 6.20
CA ASN A 374 5.07 16.96 6.56
C ASN A 374 3.82 16.79 5.70
N GLN A 375 3.37 15.54 5.57
CA GLN A 375 2.09 15.19 4.98
C GLN A 375 1.48 14.02 5.76
N PHE A 376 0.22 14.17 6.17
CA PHE A 376 -0.50 13.17 6.95
C PHE A 376 -1.87 12.89 6.35
N ARG A 377 -2.33 11.65 6.50
CA ARG A 377 -3.66 11.24 6.05
C ARG A 377 -4.71 11.58 7.10
N LEU A 378 -5.70 12.39 6.73
CA LEU A 378 -6.85 12.72 7.59
C LEU A 378 -8.02 11.76 7.39
N GLY A 379 -8.15 11.17 6.20
CA GLY A 379 -9.25 10.27 5.86
C GLY A 379 -9.06 9.57 4.53
N LYS A 380 -10.14 8.96 4.01
CA LYS A 380 -10.11 8.22 2.74
C LYS A 380 -9.84 9.16 1.56
N GLY A 381 -8.59 9.17 1.09
CA GLY A 381 -8.15 10.01 -0.03
C GLY A 381 -7.87 11.46 0.34
N PHE A 382 -7.96 11.87 1.61
CA PHE A 382 -7.68 13.23 2.05
C PHE A 382 -6.37 13.28 2.83
N LEU A 383 -5.45 14.13 2.37
CA LEU A 383 -4.17 14.37 3.00
C LEU A 383 -3.98 15.85 3.28
N LEU A 384 -3.40 16.16 4.43
CA LEU A 384 -3.02 17.50 4.84
C LEU A 384 -1.49 17.57 4.85
N GLY A 385 -0.95 18.56 4.16
CA GLY A 385 0.47 18.89 4.20
C GLY A 385 0.71 20.24 4.86
N SER A 386 1.86 20.38 5.51
CA SER A 386 2.35 21.67 6.01
C SER A 386 3.86 21.75 5.88
N ALA A 387 4.36 22.98 5.74
CA ALA A 387 5.79 23.25 5.76
C ALA A 387 6.08 24.50 6.58
N LEU A 388 7.19 24.49 7.30
CA LEU A 388 7.78 25.66 7.96
C LEU A 388 9.25 25.74 7.55
N ALA A 389 9.71 26.93 7.18
CA ALA A 389 11.09 27.16 6.82
C ALA A 389 11.63 28.47 7.38
N TYR A 390 12.90 28.43 7.75
CA TYR A 390 13.73 29.59 8.05
C TYR A 390 14.85 29.67 7.03
N GLU A 391 15.07 30.85 6.48
CA GLU A 391 16.15 31.15 5.54
C GLU A 391 16.85 32.42 5.96
N HIS A 392 18.18 32.38 6.00
CA HIS A 392 19.03 33.55 6.19
C HIS A 392 19.78 33.80 4.89
N GLU A 393 19.55 34.97 4.29
CA GLU A 393 20.01 35.27 2.94
C GLU A 393 20.68 36.64 2.80
N GLU A 394 21.72 36.67 1.99
CA GLU A 394 22.34 37.88 1.47
C GLU A 394 21.63 38.27 0.17
N TYR A 395 20.85 39.35 0.19
CA TYR A 395 20.01 39.75 -0.95
C TYR A 395 20.58 40.94 -1.72
N GLN A 396 21.56 41.63 -1.15
CA GLN A 396 22.44 42.61 -1.76
C GLN A 396 23.80 42.48 -1.07
N GLU A 397 24.88 42.85 -1.75
CA GLU A 397 26.23 42.73 -1.20
C GLU A 397 26.34 43.40 0.19
N GLY A 398 26.67 42.60 1.20
CA GLY A 398 26.79 43.04 2.59
C GLY A 398 25.47 43.21 3.36
N ASN A 399 24.31 43.03 2.71
CA ASN A 399 22.98 43.17 3.32
C ASN A 399 22.30 41.80 3.48
N PHE A 400 21.97 41.48 4.73
CA PHE A 400 21.38 40.21 5.13
C PHE A 400 19.97 40.41 5.65
N ARG A 401 19.11 39.42 5.42
CA ARG A 401 17.78 39.35 6.03
C ARG A 401 17.42 37.93 6.41
N SER A 402 16.44 37.81 7.29
CA SER A 402 15.81 36.55 7.64
C SER A 402 14.44 36.44 6.99
N ARG A 403 14.18 35.31 6.34
CA ARG A 403 12.88 34.96 5.75
C ARG A 403 12.26 33.79 6.50
N TYR A 404 11.01 33.94 6.89
CA TYR A 404 10.20 32.91 7.52
C TYR A 404 9.10 32.51 6.55
N THR A 405 8.96 31.22 6.27
CA THR A 405 7.98 30.71 5.32
C THR A 405 7.11 29.66 5.98
N GLY A 406 5.80 29.77 5.81
CA GLY A 406 4.84 28.73 6.17
C GLY A 406 3.98 28.36 4.96
N SER A 407 3.66 27.07 4.81
CA SER A 407 2.66 26.62 3.84
C SER A 407 1.70 25.58 4.43
N LEU A 408 0.49 25.56 3.87
CA LEU A 408 -0.53 24.54 4.11
C LEU A 408 -1.01 24.02 2.76
N SER A 409 -1.22 22.71 2.67
CA SER A 409 -1.77 22.08 1.48
C SER A 409 -2.81 21.02 1.82
N VAL A 410 -3.83 20.92 0.96
CA VAL A 410 -4.82 19.85 0.99
C VAL A 410 -4.70 19.07 -0.30
N LEU A 411 -4.51 17.76 -0.19
CA LEU A 411 -4.48 16.84 -1.32
C LEU A 411 -5.66 15.88 -1.26
N VAL A 412 -6.38 15.76 -2.37
CA VAL A 412 -7.49 14.82 -2.57
C VAL A 412 -7.10 13.79 -3.62
N LYS A 413 -7.18 12.50 -3.29
CA LYS A 413 -6.99 11.37 -4.19
C LYS A 413 -8.36 10.80 -4.61
N PHE A 414 -8.56 10.54 -5.90
CA PHE A 414 -9.82 9.98 -6.42
C PHE A 414 -9.68 9.13 -7.68
#